data_AF-A0A255Z9P1-F1
#
_entry.id   AF-A0A255Z9P1-F1
#
_cell.length_a   1.000
_cell.length_b   1.000
_cell.length_c   1.000
_cell.angle_alpha   90.00
_cell.angle_beta   90.00
_cell.angle_gamma   90.00
#
_symmetry.space_group_name_H-M   'P 1'
#
loop_
_entity.id
_entity.type
_entity.pdbx_description
1 polymer ?
#
loop_
_entity_poly.entity_id
_entity_poly.type
_entity_poly.pdbx_seq_one_letter_code
_entity_poly.pdbx_strand_id
1 'polypeptide(L)'
;MPVLRQQLARQHGADATCPVSTAIFLRIVAEAALERLGQGVPMSAITPFWRVIAQRTTLSAKLSCGDDFISLQREMEAAVPD
;
A
#
# COMPACT_ATOMS: atom_id res chain seq x y z
N MET A 1 -6.68 4.57 4.44
CA MET A 1 -7.35 3.48 3.69
C MET A 1 -8.89 3.35 3.89
N PRO A 2 -9.73 4.42 3.87
CA PRO A 2 -11.20 4.22 3.92
C PRO A 2 -11.77 3.52 2.68
N VAL A 3 -11.32 3.90 1.48
CA VAL A 3 -11.85 3.39 0.20
C VAL A 3 -11.65 1.87 0.07
N LEU A 4 -10.43 1.36 0.29
CA LEU A 4 -10.14 -0.07 0.22
C LEU A 4 -11.03 -0.88 1.19
N ARG A 5 -11.17 -0.43 2.44
CA ARG A 5 -11.99 -1.13 3.45
C ARG A 5 -13.47 -1.17 3.08
N GLN A 6 -13.99 -0.10 2.50
CA GLN A 6 -15.38 -0.05 2.02
C GLN A 6 -15.59 -0.97 0.82
N GLN A 7 -14.64 -0.99 -0.13
CA GLN A 7 -14.71 -1.88 -1.29
C GLN A 7 -14.66 -3.36 -0.88
N LEU A 8 -13.74 -3.73 0.02
CA LEU A 8 -13.65 -5.11 0.54
C LEU A 8 -14.93 -5.54 1.27
N ALA A 9 -15.49 -4.66 2.12
CA ALA A 9 -16.73 -4.95 2.83
C ALA A 9 -17.89 -5.21 1.84
N ARG A 10 -18.06 -4.31 0.86
CA ARG A 10 -19.09 -4.47 -0.19
C ARG A 10 -18.89 -5.74 -1.02
N GLN A 11 -17.66 -6.02 -1.44
CA GLN A 11 -17.34 -7.18 -2.27
C GLN A 11 -17.67 -8.50 -1.57
N HIS A 12 -17.54 -8.56 -0.24
CA HIS A 12 -17.77 -9.77 0.54
C HIS A 12 -19.12 -9.78 1.29
N GLY A 13 -20.02 -8.83 1.03
CA GLY A 13 -21.32 -8.75 1.70
C GLY A 13 -21.23 -8.53 3.22
N ALA A 14 -20.16 -7.88 3.69
CA ALA A 14 -19.92 -7.60 5.10
C ALA A 14 -20.29 -6.14 5.43
N ASP A 15 -20.66 -5.88 6.69
CA ASP A 15 -20.97 -4.52 7.16
C ASP A 15 -19.74 -3.61 7.14
N ALA A 16 -18.57 -4.15 7.52
CA ALA A 16 -17.33 -3.40 7.58
C ALA A 16 -16.10 -4.32 7.54
N THR A 17 -14.96 -3.73 7.14
CA THR A 17 -13.64 -4.35 7.33
C THR A 17 -12.99 -3.79 8.61
N CYS A 18 -12.50 -4.68 9.48
CA CYS A 18 -11.78 -4.31 10.71
C CYS A 18 -10.54 -3.45 10.38
N PRO A 19 -10.43 -2.21 10.92
CA PRO A 19 -9.31 -1.31 10.60
C PRO A 19 -7.96 -1.86 11.10
N VAL A 20 -7.95 -2.58 12.23
CA VAL A 20 -6.73 -3.16 12.80
C VAL A 20 -6.22 -4.30 11.92
N SER A 21 -7.08 -5.28 11.60
CA SER A 21 -6.70 -6.42 10.76
C SER A 21 -6.28 -5.96 9.36
N THR A 22 -7.00 -4.99 8.77
CA THR A 22 -6.62 -4.42 7.47
C THR A 22 -5.21 -3.81 7.52
N ALA A 23 -4.88 -3.06 8.58
CA ALA A 23 -3.56 -2.46 8.72
C ALA A 23 -2.45 -3.51 8.89
N ILE A 24 -2.70 -4.60 9.63
CA ILE A 24 -1.75 -5.72 9.78
C ILE A 24 -1.47 -6.35 8.42
N PHE A 25 -2.51 -6.74 7.68
CA PHE A 25 -2.33 -7.40 6.38
C PHE A 25 -1.75 -6.47 5.32
N LEU A 26 -2.11 -5.18 5.31
CA LEU A 26 -1.48 -4.23 4.40
C LEU A 26 0.01 -4.04 4.69
N ARG A 27 0.43 -4.08 5.96
CA ARG A 27 1.86 -4.07 6.30
C ARG A 27 2.56 -5.27 5.70
N ILE A 28 2.01 -6.47 5.86
CA ILE A 28 2.57 -7.70 5.29
C ILE A 28 2.72 -7.59 3.77
N VAL A 29 1.67 -7.11 3.08
CA VAL A 29 1.70 -6.91 1.63
C VAL A 29 2.77 -5.91 1.22
N ALA A 30 2.90 -4.79 1.95
CA ALA A 30 3.90 -3.77 1.66
C ALA A 30 5.33 -4.29 1.87
N GLU A 31 5.61 -4.95 2.99
CA GLU A 31 6.94 -5.50 3.28
C GLU A 31 7.31 -6.61 2.27
N ALA A 32 6.38 -7.50 1.93
CA ALA A 32 6.62 -8.50 0.89
C ALA A 32 6.89 -7.87 -0.49
N ALA A 33 6.25 -6.75 -0.81
CA ALA A 33 6.51 -6.00 -2.03
C ALA A 33 7.92 -5.37 -2.02
N LEU A 34 8.35 -4.83 -0.88
CA LEU A 34 9.68 -4.25 -0.68
C LEU A 34 10.78 -5.32 -0.72
N GLU A 35 10.55 -6.50 -0.13
CA GLU A 35 11.46 -7.65 -0.22
C GLU A 35 11.66 -8.08 -1.68
N ARG A 36 10.57 -8.20 -2.44
CA ARG A 36 10.63 -8.52 -3.88
C ARG A 36 11.40 -7.46 -4.67
N LEU A 37 11.20 -6.18 -4.36
CA LEU A 37 11.97 -5.10 -4.97
C LEU A 37 13.47 -5.25 -4.65
N GLY A 38 13.83 -5.56 -3.40
CA GLY A 38 15.20 -5.86 -3.00
C GLY A 38 15.83 -7.08 -3.68
N GLN A 39 15.00 -8.02 -4.15
CA GLN A 39 15.40 -9.16 -4.97
C GLN A 39 15.54 -8.83 -6.47
N GLY A 40 15.36 -7.57 -6.86
CA GLY A 40 15.50 -7.12 -8.25
C GLY A 40 14.26 -7.33 -9.12
N VAL A 41 13.10 -7.64 -8.53
CA VAL A 41 11.83 -7.66 -9.28
C VAL A 41 11.56 -6.24 -9.81
N PRO A 42 11.25 -6.08 -11.11
CA PRO A 42 11.04 -4.77 -11.70
C PRO A 42 9.84 -4.05 -11.06
N MET A 43 9.91 -2.72 -10.93
CA MET A 43 8.88 -1.90 -10.29
C MET A 43 7.48 -2.13 -10.87
N SER A 44 7.37 -2.38 -12.19
CA SER A 44 6.11 -2.67 -12.88
C SER A 44 5.42 -3.97 -12.41
N ALA A 45 6.15 -4.87 -11.75
CA ALA A 45 5.63 -6.12 -11.20
C ALA A 45 5.51 -6.11 -9.65
N ILE A 46 5.81 -4.97 -9.01
CA ILE A 46 5.68 -4.76 -7.57
C ILE A 46 4.24 -4.39 -7.25
N THR A 47 3.71 -4.94 -6.15
CA THR A 47 2.38 -4.56 -5.66
C THR A 47 2.39 -3.07 -5.27
N PRO A 48 1.53 -2.22 -5.86
CA PRO A 48 1.59 -0.77 -5.68
C PRO A 48 0.94 -0.31 -4.37
N PHE A 49 1.52 -0.71 -3.23
CA PHE A 49 0.96 -0.45 -1.90
C PHE A 49 0.86 1.05 -1.57
N TRP A 50 1.69 1.89 -2.18
CA TRP A 50 1.68 3.36 -2.05
C TRP A 50 0.35 3.99 -2.51
N ARG A 51 -0.47 3.30 -3.32
CA ARG A 51 -1.81 3.77 -3.71
C ARG A 51 -2.80 3.75 -2.55
N VAL A 52 -2.56 2.95 -1.51
CA VAL A 52 -3.49 2.75 -0.39
C VAL A 52 -2.94 3.29 0.94
N ILE A 53 -1.64 3.13 1.17
CA ILE A 53 -0.96 3.59 2.39
C ILE A 53 -0.56 5.06 2.18
N ALA A 54 -1.08 5.94 3.03
CA ALA A 54 -0.75 7.37 3.02
C ALA A 54 0.50 7.65 3.87
N GLN A 55 1.24 8.70 3.50
CA GLN A 55 2.36 9.20 4.30
C GLN A 55 1.88 9.70 5.67
N ARG A 56 2.82 9.83 6.62
CA ARG A 56 2.61 10.36 7.98
C ARG A 56 1.52 9.60 8.76
N THR A 57 1.38 8.31 8.50
CA THR A 57 0.48 7.43 9.26
C THR A 57 1.26 6.50 10.17
N THR A 58 0.59 5.96 11.20
CA THR A 58 1.18 4.94 12.08
C THR A 58 1.59 3.67 11.33
N LEU A 59 0.97 3.40 10.17
CA LEU A 59 1.34 2.30 9.29
C LEU A 59 2.58 2.63 8.47
N SER A 60 2.62 3.81 7.81
CA SER A 60 3.75 4.17 6.97
C SER A 60 5.06 4.31 7.75
N ALA A 61 4.99 4.81 8.99
CA ALA A 61 6.14 4.88 9.91
C ALA A 61 6.72 3.50 10.31
N LYS A 62 5.98 2.40 10.08
CA LYS A 62 6.42 1.03 10.37
C LYS A 62 6.96 0.29 9.16
N LEU A 63 6.94 0.91 7.98
CA LEU A 63 7.43 0.33 6.74
C LEU A 63 8.93 0.54 6.61
N SER A 64 9.64 -0.49 6.15
CA SER A 64 11.10 -0.44 5.94
C SER A 64 11.55 0.64 4.92
N CYS A 65 10.67 1.08 4.02
CA CYS A 65 10.98 2.07 2.98
C CYS A 65 10.87 3.54 3.40
N GLY A 66 10.24 3.84 4.54
CA GLY A 66 9.91 5.21 4.95
C GLY A 66 8.89 5.92 4.05
N ASP A 67 8.55 7.16 4.41
CA ASP A 67 7.55 7.99 3.70
C ASP A 67 8.06 8.55 2.36
N ASP A 68 9.38 8.76 2.21
CA ASP A 68 9.97 9.33 1.00
C ASP A 68 9.77 8.41 -0.21
N PHE A 69 9.89 7.09 -0.01
CA PHE A 69 9.61 6.10 -1.04
C PHE A 69 8.15 6.20 -1.53
N ILE A 70 7.19 6.29 -0.60
CA ILE A 70 5.76 6.41 -0.95
C ILE A 70 5.50 7.68 -1.75
N SER A 71 6.14 8.80 -1.37
CA SER A 71 6.03 10.09 -2.05
C SER A 71 6.54 9.98 -3.49
N LEU A 72 7.76 9.46 -3.64
CA LEU A 72 8.40 9.29 -4.94
C LEU A 72 7.55 8.40 -5.87
N GLN A 73 7.02 7.27 -5.40
CA GLN A 73 6.21 6.40 -6.26
C GLN A 73 4.92 7.08 -6.74
N ARG A 74 4.27 7.89 -5.90
CA ARG A 74 3.08 8.64 -6.30
C ARG A 74 3.40 9.75 -7.31
N GLU A 75 4.53 10.43 -7.13
CA GLU A 75 5.02 11.43 -8.08
C GLU A 75 5.35 10.79 -9.43
N MET A 76 6.03 9.64 -9.42
CA MET A 76 6.34 8.88 -10.62
C MET A 76 5.06 8.44 -11.34
N GLU A 77 4.04 7.94 -10.63
CA GLU A 77 2.75 7.56 -11.24
C GLU A 77 2.02 8.76 -11.85
N ALA A 78 2.05 9.92 -11.20
CA ALA A 78 1.40 11.13 -11.70
C ALA A 78 2.11 11.73 -12.93
N ALA A 79 3.39 11.42 -13.13
CA ALA A 79 4.20 11.93 -14.24
C ALA A 79 4.08 11.10 -15.53
N VAL A 80 3.46 9.92 -15.49
CA VAL A 80 3.21 9.08 -16.67
C VAL A 80 1.95 9.61 -17.39
N PRO A 81 2.03 10.12 -18.62
CA PRO A 81 0.85 10.48 -19.41
C PRO A 81 0.04 9.23 -19.78
N ASP A 82 -1.29 9.35 -19.79
CA ASP A 82 -2.23 8.30 -20.26
C ASP A 82 -1.93 7.84 -21.69
#